data_AF-A0A2N9FZT0-F1
#
_entry.id   AF-A0A2N9FZT0-F1
#
_cell.length_a   1.000
_cell.length_b   1.000
_cell.length_c   1.000
_cell.angle_alpha   90.00
_cell.angle_beta   90.00
_cell.angle_gamma   90.00
#
_symmetry.space_group_name_H-M   'P 1'
#
loop_
_entity.id
_entity.type
_entity.pdbx_description
1 polymer ?
#
loop_
_entity_poly.entity_id
_entity_poly.type
_entity_poly.pdbx_seq_one_letter_code
_entity_poly.pdbx_strand_id
1 'polypeptide(L)'
;MPETKQTLFKMEAEAEAKVTWNRETIPKVLKIVSTRLAQRDLISLLLVSPWLHRTLVSHPSLWLVLDFSEMGNAGNRLVAALSLPRYRHVKHIKLEFAQDIEDNHLELLKSKGAFVNALFDWARVLGFITSYFSY
;
A
#
# COMPACT_ATOMS: atom_id res chain seq x y z
N MET A 1 -40.59 39.12 1.65
CA MET A 1 -39.56 38.29 2.32
C MET A 1 -38.67 37.60 1.28
N PRO A 2 -37.69 38.31 0.70
CA PRO A 2 -36.76 37.74 -0.31
C PRO A 2 -35.57 36.97 0.31
N GLU A 3 -35.24 37.22 1.57
CA GLU A 3 -34.03 36.69 2.22
C GLU A 3 -34.03 35.17 2.40
N THR A 4 -35.21 34.55 2.58
CA THR A 4 -35.35 33.10 2.77
C THR A 4 -35.09 32.28 1.51
N LYS A 5 -35.35 32.83 0.32
CA LYS A 5 -35.01 32.15 -0.94
C LYS A 5 -33.52 32.21 -1.21
N GLN A 6 -32.89 33.35 -0.90
CA GLN A 6 -31.46 33.55 -1.13
C GLN A 6 -30.60 32.68 -0.22
N THR A 7 -31.04 32.44 1.03
CA THR A 7 -30.38 31.50 1.93
C THR A 7 -30.56 30.05 1.50
N LEU A 8 -31.75 29.65 1.02
CA LEU A 8 -31.98 28.30 0.48
C LEU A 8 -31.09 28.00 -0.74
N PHE A 9 -31.02 28.92 -1.71
CA PHE A 9 -30.13 28.77 -2.87
C PHE A 9 -28.65 28.67 -2.47
N LYS A 10 -28.23 29.42 -1.44
CA LYS A 10 -26.87 29.36 -0.92
C LYS A 10 -26.58 28.02 -0.24
N MET A 11 -27.52 27.49 0.54
CA MET A 11 -27.38 26.18 1.20
C MET A 11 -27.38 25.02 0.20
N GLU A 12 -28.18 25.08 -0.86
CA GLU A 12 -28.13 24.10 -1.96
C GLU A 12 -26.79 24.14 -2.70
N ALA A 13 -26.30 25.34 -3.04
CA ALA A 13 -25.00 25.49 -3.69
C ALA A 13 -23.84 24.98 -2.81
N GLU A 14 -23.87 25.23 -1.50
CA GLU A 14 -22.88 24.70 -0.56
C GLU A 14 -22.96 23.17 -0.42
N ALA A 15 -24.17 22.61 -0.41
CA ALA A 15 -24.38 21.17 -0.38
C ALA A 15 -23.84 20.50 -1.65
N GLU A 16 -24.10 21.09 -2.82
CA GLU A 16 -23.64 20.58 -4.10
C GLU A 16 -22.11 20.69 -4.25
N ALA A 17 -21.51 21.78 -3.80
CA ALA A 17 -20.06 21.94 -3.70
C ALA A 17 -19.44 20.90 -2.76
N LYS A 18 -20.06 20.62 -1.61
CA LYS A 18 -19.61 19.60 -0.66
C LYS A 18 -19.71 18.18 -1.22
N VAL A 19 -20.77 17.88 -1.97
CA VAL A 19 -20.94 16.59 -2.66
C VAL A 19 -19.86 16.41 -3.73
N THR A 20 -19.61 17.45 -4.54
CA THR A 20 -18.58 17.44 -5.59
C THR A 20 -17.19 17.29 -4.99
N TRP A 21 -16.89 18.04 -3.92
CA TRP A 21 -15.64 17.95 -3.18
C TRP A 21 -15.39 16.54 -2.64
N ASN A 22 -16.40 15.93 -2.01
CA ASN A 22 -16.31 14.59 -1.45
C ASN A 22 -16.18 13.51 -2.53
N ARG A 23 -16.82 13.68 -3.69
CA ARG A 23 -16.79 12.68 -4.77
C ARG A 23 -15.54 12.76 -5.64
N GLU A 24 -14.96 13.94 -5.81
CA GLU A 24 -13.89 14.13 -6.79
C GLU A 24 -12.56 14.56 -6.17
N THR A 25 -12.57 15.60 -5.33
CA THR A 25 -11.34 16.18 -4.81
C THR A 25 -10.72 15.32 -3.73
N ILE A 26 -11.53 14.88 -2.75
CA ILE A 26 -11.04 14.03 -1.66
C ILE A 26 -10.38 12.74 -2.19
N PRO A 27 -10.96 11.97 -3.12
CA PRO A 27 -10.31 10.79 -3.70
C PRO A 27 -8.98 11.10 -4.40
N LYS A 28 -8.91 12.20 -5.15
CA LYS A 28 -7.69 12.61 -5.86
C LYS A 28 -6.57 12.96 -4.88
N VAL A 29 -6.88 13.76 -3.86
CA VAL A 29 -5.92 14.15 -2.81
C VAL A 29 -5.46 12.92 -2.04
N LEU A 30 -6.39 12.05 -1.64
CA LEU A 30 -6.06 10.83 -0.90
C LEU A 30 -5.15 9.90 -1.70
N LYS A 31 -5.37 9.74 -3.01
CA LYS A 31 -4.46 8.96 -3.86
C LYS A 31 -3.04 9.53 -3.80
N ILE A 32 -2.88 10.85 -3.88
CA ILE A 32 -1.55 11.49 -3.79
C ILE A 32 -0.94 11.27 -2.40
N VAL A 33 -1.67 11.58 -1.33
CA VAL A 33 -1.17 11.46 0.05
C VAL A 33 -0.82 10.00 0.37
N SER A 34 -1.66 9.06 -0.06
CA SER A 34 -1.48 7.63 0.21
C SER A 34 -0.17 7.06 -0.34
N THR A 35 0.39 7.64 -1.42
CA THR A 35 1.69 7.23 -1.95
C THR A 35 2.89 7.69 -1.11
N ARG A 36 2.68 8.61 -0.16
CA ARG A 36 3.72 9.18 0.71
C ARG A 36 3.66 8.68 2.14
N LEU A 37 2.64 7.91 2.49
CA LEU A 37 2.44 7.39 3.83
C LEU A 37 3.20 6.08 4.02
N ALA A 38 3.63 5.82 5.26
CA ALA A 38 4.12 4.51 5.64
C ALA A 38 2.98 3.48 5.53
N GLN A 39 3.32 2.21 5.27
CA GLN A 39 2.33 1.14 5.11
C GLN A 39 1.41 1.00 6.34
N ARG A 40 1.93 1.24 7.55
CA ARG A 40 1.15 1.24 8.80
C ARG A 40 0.07 2.32 8.81
N ASP A 41 0.42 3.56 8.49
CA ASP A 41 -0.51 4.69 8.43
C ASP A 41 -1.54 4.50 7.32
N LEU A 42 -1.13 3.89 6.21
CA LEU A 42 -2.02 3.55 5.11
C LEU A 42 -3.08 2.54 5.54
N ILE A 43 -2.69 1.49 6.27
CA ILE A 43 -3.64 0.51 6.82
C ILE A 43 -4.59 1.20 7.80
N SER A 44 -4.09 2.06 8.68
CA SER A 44 -4.94 2.86 9.57
C SER A 44 -5.95 3.69 8.78
N LEU A 45 -5.52 4.36 7.71
CA LEU A 45 -6.39 5.16 6.83
C LEU A 45 -7.48 4.32 6.15
N LEU A 46 -7.16 3.10 5.73
CA LEU A 46 -8.14 2.16 5.16
C LEU A 46 -9.22 1.76 6.18
N LEU A 47 -8.90 1.77 7.48
CA LEU A 47 -9.83 1.41 8.56
C LEU A 47 -10.72 2.59 9.02
N VAL A 48 -10.36 3.83 8.70
CA VAL A 48 -11.14 5.03 9.12
C VAL A 48 -12.54 5.06 8.51
N SER A 49 -12.70 4.62 7.25
CA SER A 49 -13.99 4.66 6.57
C SER A 49 -14.12 3.63 5.44
N PRO A 50 -15.28 2.96 5.29
CA PRO A 50 -15.54 2.03 4.18
C PRO A 50 -15.42 2.66 2.79
N TRP A 51 -15.70 3.96 2.67
CA TRP A 51 -15.58 4.66 1.39
C TRP A 51 -14.12 4.94 1.01
N LEU A 52 -13.29 5.28 2.00
CA LEU A 52 -11.84 5.40 1.83
C LEU A 52 -11.23 4.07 1.42
N HIS A 53 -11.64 2.99 2.09
CA HIS A 53 -11.23 1.64 1.75
C HIS A 53 -11.49 1.33 0.27
N ARG A 54 -12.73 1.52 -0.23
CA ARG A 54 -13.06 1.25 -1.64
C ARG A 54 -12.24 2.08 -2.63
N THR A 55 -11.97 3.34 -2.28
CA THR A 55 -11.23 4.24 -3.15
C THR A 55 -9.76 3.86 -3.24
N LEU A 56 -9.13 3.60 -2.09
CA LEU A 56 -7.69 3.37 -1.98
C LEU A 56 -7.31 1.92 -2.33
N VAL A 57 -8.14 0.92 -2.01
CA VAL A 57 -7.81 -0.49 -2.27
C VAL A 57 -7.55 -0.78 -3.75
N SER A 58 -8.21 -0.02 -4.63
CA SER A 58 -8.07 -0.13 -6.09
C SER A 58 -6.75 0.44 -6.63
N HIS A 59 -6.00 1.17 -5.79
CA HIS A 59 -4.83 1.91 -6.24
C HIS A 59 -3.57 1.02 -6.15
N PRO A 60 -2.96 0.63 -7.29
CA PRO A 60 -1.90 -0.39 -7.30
C PRO A 60 -0.62 0.04 -6.57
N SER A 61 -0.34 1.34 -6.52
CA SER A 61 0.85 1.90 -5.88
C SER A 61 0.94 1.60 -4.39
N LEU A 62 -0.20 1.31 -3.75
CA LEU A 62 -0.28 0.95 -2.33
C LEU A 62 0.24 -0.45 -2.05
N TRP A 63 0.22 -1.32 -3.05
CA TRP A 63 0.57 -2.74 -2.91
C TRP A 63 1.96 -3.05 -3.47
N LEU A 64 2.76 -2.01 -3.76
CA LEU A 64 4.11 -2.16 -4.29
C LEU A 64 5.13 -2.56 -3.23
N VAL A 65 4.83 -2.35 -1.95
CA VAL A 65 5.72 -2.65 -0.83
C VAL A 65 5.04 -3.60 0.14
N LEU A 66 5.76 -4.66 0.51
CA LEU A 66 5.37 -5.59 1.58
C LEU A 66 6.37 -5.46 2.72
N ASP A 67 5.91 -5.00 3.86
CA ASP A 67 6.71 -4.91 5.08
C ASP A 67 6.38 -6.07 6.04
N PHE A 68 7.34 -6.98 6.22
CA PHE A 68 7.32 -8.05 7.21
C PHE A 68 8.44 -7.88 8.25
N SER A 69 8.98 -6.68 8.40
CA SER A 69 10.05 -6.43 9.36
C SER A 69 9.59 -6.76 10.79
N GLU A 70 10.45 -7.44 11.54
CA GLU A 70 10.21 -7.89 12.92
C GLU A 70 8.95 -8.79 13.08
N MET A 71 8.44 -9.37 12.00
CA MET A 71 7.27 -10.26 12.07
C MET A 71 7.66 -11.71 12.34
N GLY A 72 6.93 -12.36 13.26
CA GLY A 72 6.90 -13.81 13.42
C GLY A 72 6.11 -14.51 12.32
N ASN A 73 6.47 -15.75 11.99
CA ASN A 73 5.85 -16.53 10.94
C ASN A 73 5.80 -15.79 9.58
N ALA A 74 6.89 -15.09 9.25
CA ALA A 74 6.92 -14.21 8.08
C ALA A 74 6.89 -14.99 6.76
N GLY A 75 7.47 -16.20 6.71
CA GLY A 75 7.42 -17.06 5.53
C GLY A 75 6.00 -17.38 5.08
N ASN A 76 5.17 -17.96 5.95
CA ASN A 76 3.78 -18.28 5.59
C ASN A 76 2.95 -17.04 5.26
N ARG A 77 3.19 -15.92 5.96
CA ARG A 77 2.53 -14.65 5.68
C ARG A 77 2.92 -14.08 4.32
N LEU A 78 4.18 -14.21 3.93
CA LEU A 78 4.67 -13.82 2.63
C LEU A 78 3.98 -14.64 1.53
N VAL A 79 3.89 -15.96 1.69
CA VAL A 79 3.19 -16.84 0.74
C VAL A 79 1.71 -16.44 0.63
N ALA A 80 1.04 -16.26 1.76
CA ALA A 80 -0.36 -15.83 1.79
C ALA A 80 -0.56 -14.46 1.12
N ALA A 81 0.31 -13.48 1.38
CA ALA A 81 0.26 -12.18 0.73
C ALA A 81 0.46 -12.30 -0.79
N LEU A 82 1.47 -13.04 -1.23
CA LEU A 82 1.75 -13.23 -2.65
C LEU A 82 0.66 -14.01 -3.39
N SER A 83 -0.13 -14.83 -2.70
CA SER A 83 -1.29 -15.52 -3.30
C SER A 83 -2.38 -14.55 -3.76
N LEU A 84 -2.43 -13.35 -3.16
CA LEU A 84 -3.50 -12.40 -3.41
C LEU A 84 -3.23 -11.54 -4.66
N PRO A 85 -4.24 -11.32 -5.52
CA PRO A 85 -4.06 -10.66 -6.81
C PRO A 85 -3.60 -9.20 -6.70
N ARG A 86 -3.89 -8.53 -5.57
CA ARG A 86 -3.47 -7.14 -5.31
C ARG A 86 -1.95 -6.98 -5.18
N TYR A 87 -1.23 -8.03 -4.78
CA TYR A 87 0.23 -8.03 -4.63
C TYR A 87 0.95 -8.58 -5.87
N ARG A 88 0.31 -8.57 -7.04
CA ARG A 88 0.90 -9.07 -8.30
C ARG A 88 2.08 -8.24 -8.78
N HIS A 89 2.16 -6.96 -8.39
CA HIS A 89 3.17 -6.00 -8.86
C HIS A 89 4.06 -5.49 -7.73
N VAL A 90 4.28 -6.29 -6.69
CA VAL A 90 5.17 -5.93 -5.58
C VAL A 90 6.58 -5.65 -6.11
N LYS A 91 7.14 -4.52 -5.73
CA LYS A 91 8.51 -4.09 -6.07
C LYS A 91 9.49 -4.30 -4.92
N HIS A 92 9.06 -4.07 -3.69
CA HIS A 92 9.93 -4.15 -2.51
C HIS A 92 9.30 -5.03 -1.45
N ILE A 93 10.14 -5.86 -0.81
CA ILE A 93 9.74 -6.72 0.29
C ILE A 93 10.77 -6.53 1.38
N LYS A 94 10.34 -5.98 2.52
CA LYS A 94 11.18 -5.81 3.69
C LYS A 94 11.03 -7.03 4.58
N LEU A 95 12.15 -7.67 4.85
CA LEU A 95 12.25 -8.88 5.68
C LEU A 95 13.23 -8.67 6.84
N GLU A 96 13.49 -7.42 7.23
CA GLU A 96 14.46 -7.10 8.27
C GLU A 96 14.03 -7.72 9.60
N PHE A 97 14.88 -8.57 10.18
CA PHE A 97 14.59 -9.30 11.42
C PHE A 97 13.32 -10.17 11.37
N ALA A 98 12.86 -10.54 10.17
CA ALA A 98 11.72 -11.43 9.98
C ALA A 98 12.08 -12.86 10.41
N GLN A 99 11.16 -13.53 11.12
CA GLN A 99 11.36 -14.91 11.60
C GLN A 99 10.65 -15.92 10.70
N ASP A 100 11.13 -17.16 10.70
CA ASP A 100 10.53 -18.29 9.97
C ASP A 100 10.47 -18.08 8.45
N ILE A 101 11.54 -17.52 7.88
CA ILE A 101 11.73 -17.42 6.42
C ILE A 101 12.70 -18.54 6.02
N GLU A 102 12.31 -19.28 4.99
CA GLU A 102 13.04 -20.45 4.48
C GLU A 102 13.23 -20.29 2.96
N ASP A 103 14.16 -21.04 2.39
CA ASP A 103 14.52 -20.93 0.97
C ASP A 103 13.33 -21.21 0.02
N ASN A 104 12.47 -22.16 0.39
CA ASN A 104 11.22 -22.48 -0.32
C ASN A 104 10.28 -21.27 -0.47
N HIS A 105 10.24 -20.37 0.53
CA HIS A 105 9.45 -19.14 0.52
C HIS A 105 10.06 -18.11 -0.43
N LEU A 106 11.38 -18.09 -0.56
CA LEU A 106 12.12 -17.18 -1.44
C LEU A 106 12.10 -17.63 -2.90
N GLU A 107 11.97 -18.93 -3.18
CA GLU A 107 11.79 -19.44 -4.55
C GLU A 107 10.50 -18.89 -5.20
N LEU A 108 9.43 -18.72 -4.42
CA LEU A 108 8.20 -18.07 -4.87
C LEU A 108 8.44 -16.62 -5.36
N LEU A 109 9.42 -15.93 -4.81
CA LEU A 109 9.80 -14.58 -5.22
C LEU A 109 10.53 -14.56 -6.58
N LYS A 110 11.32 -15.60 -6.89
CA LYS A 110 12.00 -15.74 -8.20
C LYS A 110 10.99 -15.79 -9.34
N SER A 111 9.90 -16.54 -9.15
CA SER A 111 8.84 -16.67 -10.15
C SER A 111 8.06 -15.37 -10.42
N LYS A 112 8.07 -14.42 -9.48
CA LYS A 112 7.28 -13.18 -9.55
C LYS A 112 8.09 -11.92 -9.85
N GLY A 113 9.41 -12.03 -10.06
CA GLY A 113 10.27 -10.88 -10.37
C GLY A 113 10.51 -9.90 -9.21
N ALA A 114 10.03 -10.20 -7.99
CA ALA A 114 10.27 -9.41 -6.78
C ALA A 114 11.59 -9.76 -6.07
N PHE A 115 12.31 -10.77 -6.57
CA PHE A 115 13.49 -11.37 -5.95
C PHE A 115 14.69 -10.41 -5.82
N VAL A 116 14.88 -9.50 -6.78
CA VAL A 116 16.11 -8.69 -6.89
C VAL A 116 16.27 -7.72 -5.71
N ASN A 117 15.17 -7.20 -5.16
CA ASN A 117 15.23 -6.23 -4.06
C ASN A 117 15.25 -6.90 -2.67
N ALA A 118 14.60 -8.06 -2.50
CA ALA A 118 14.60 -8.79 -1.23
C ALA A 118 15.99 -9.35 -0.86
N LEU A 119 16.76 -9.81 -1.86
CA LEU A 119 18.12 -10.30 -1.66
C LEU A 119 19.10 -9.17 -1.28
N PHE A 120 18.87 -7.96 -1.82
CA PHE A 120 19.72 -6.79 -1.56
C PHE A 120 19.62 -6.33 -0.09
N ASP A 121 18.41 -6.36 0.49
CA ASP A 121 18.22 -6.05 1.91
C ASP A 121 18.81 -7.15 2.82
N TRP A 122 18.67 -8.43 2.46
CA TRP A 122 19.27 -9.54 3.23
C TRP A 122 20.81 -9.51 3.21
N ALA A 123 21.42 -9.24 2.05
CA ALA A 123 22.86 -9.09 1.92
C ALA A 123 23.40 -7.88 2.71
N ARG A 124 22.59 -6.80 2.82
CA ARG A 124 22.92 -5.61 3.61
C ARG A 124 22.86 -5.86 5.12
N VAL A 125 21.89 -6.66 5.58
CA VAL A 125 21.76 -7.05 7.00
C VAL A 125 22.89 -8.00 7.43
N LEU A 126 23.39 -8.85 6.53
CA LEU A 126 24.48 -9.80 6.81
C LEU A 126 25.89 -9.32 6.42
N GLY A 127 26.04 -8.11 5.88
CA GLY A 127 27.35 -7.56 5.49
C GLY A 127 28.04 -8.30 4.34
N PHE A 128 27.29 -9.02 3.49
CA PHE A 128 27.85 -9.74 2.35
C PHE A 128 27.88 -8.85 1.10
N ILE A 129 29.08 -8.49 0.65
CA ILE A 129 29.32 -7.85 -0.65
C ILE A 129 28.92 -8.86 -1.75
N THR A 130 27.85 -8.57 -2.49
CA THR A 130 27.33 -9.48 -3.51
C THR A 130 28.23 -9.50 -4.75
N SER A 131 29.08 -10.52 -4.88
CA SER A 131 29.76 -10.90 -6.13
C SER A 131 28.88 -11.79 -7.03
N TYR A 132 27.57 -11.57 -7.06
CA TYR A 132 26.62 -12.37 -7.83
C TYR A 132 25.96 -11.55 -8.95
N PHE A 133 26.78 -10.91 -9.78
CA PHE A 133 26.41 -10.51 -11.14
C PHE A 133 27.66 -10.63 -12.02
N SER A 134 27.99 -11.86 -12.38
CA SER A 134 28.69 -12.14 -13.64
C SER A 134 27.97 -13.34 -14.24
N TYR A 135 27.21 -13.03 -15.29
CA TYR A 135 26.87 -13.78 -16.51
C TYR A 135 25.47 -13.40 -16.98
#